data_AF-A0A2P7YZP4-F1
#
_entry.id   AF-A0A2P7YZP4-F1
#
_cell.length_a   1.000
_cell.length_b   1.000
_cell.length_c   1.000
_cell.angle_alpha   90.00
_cell.angle_beta   90.00
_cell.angle_gamma   90.00
#
_symmetry.space_group_name_H-M   'P 1'
#
loop_
_entity.id
_entity.type
_entity.pdbx_description
1 polymer ?
#
loop_
_entity_poly.entity_id
_entity_poly.type
_entity_poly.pdbx_seq_one_letter_code
_entity_poly.pdbx_strand_id
1 'polypeptide(L)'
;MSFHTVAIVIGTMVCGCLNSLLTKYQDNQCVKNCSNPDVNTHQNFEQPAIQTLQMFIGELGIYIVYYLVYKSPFSRRAEYQPLTGETRPTLKSQSMLLAIPSVCDMLATTFMNVGLIYTPVSIYQMTRGAIVLFVAVLSVIFLHRRIRPLEWIALVIVTLGIGIVGYSGSRAGPAKTNAEEPALVIFGMSLIIVAVSLQAVQFVVEEKILAKYHFTPLRLVYTEGFFGVTILTTSLIVLNFIIGLIQSKDNFADSPFNLRESLTQTFSLREVLISSFLIMICISSFNFCGVSLTQKLSATARSTIDSCRTLLVWITAMVLGWESFSSLQLFGFATLLFGTLCFNGVLQPEDWSIVPDFLKDKAHKNERLIDVVDEPSLRAVPEKTNPSSISTTTFGDASENTPALQDTLRAQEGPLNIASQLNNRHPLESRIQNWEKTQHETRMETYRRVFGAGEPIRRTMEMDLVEATDFKPQVLGGADTLHKDILMNRESTVDWEDIYKGGFEAGRNVPDFHSEMEKKLGI
;
A
#
# COMPACT_ATOMS: atom_id res chain seq x y z
N MET A 1 8.81 -2.94 -11.65
CA MET A 1 8.56 -3.88 -10.54
C MET A 1 9.54 -5.04 -10.55
N SER A 2 10.14 -5.37 -9.40
CA SER A 2 10.94 -6.58 -9.22
C SER A 2 10.06 -7.84 -9.26
N PHE A 3 10.59 -8.97 -9.75
CA PHE A 3 9.91 -10.27 -9.77
C PHE A 3 9.33 -10.64 -8.38
N HIS A 4 10.03 -10.28 -7.31
CA HIS A 4 9.56 -10.51 -5.94
C HIS A 4 8.29 -9.72 -5.58
N THR A 5 8.13 -8.49 -6.08
CA THR A 5 6.93 -7.68 -5.82
C THR A 5 5.73 -8.26 -6.54
N VAL A 6 5.90 -8.69 -7.80
CA VAL A 6 4.84 -9.35 -8.58
C VAL A 6 4.41 -10.66 -7.91
N ALA A 7 5.38 -11.47 -7.44
CA ALA A 7 5.07 -12.71 -6.72
C ALA A 7 4.27 -12.47 -5.43
N ILE A 8 4.59 -11.41 -4.66
CA ILE A 8 3.83 -11.03 -3.46
C ILE A 8 2.41 -10.59 -3.82
N VAL A 9 2.23 -9.77 -4.85
CA VAL A 9 0.91 -9.32 -5.31
C VAL A 9 0.04 -10.50 -5.73
N ILE A 10 0.58 -11.40 -6.57
CA ILE A 10 -0.12 -12.62 -6.99
C ILE A 10 -0.42 -13.51 -5.78
N GLY A 11 0.53 -13.67 -4.86
CA GLY A 11 0.35 -14.42 -3.63
C GLY A 11 -0.81 -13.91 -2.78
N THR A 12 -0.88 -12.59 -2.55
CA THR A 12 -1.99 -11.95 -1.82
C THR A 12 -3.33 -12.19 -2.53
N MET A 13 -3.38 -12.08 -3.85
CA MET A 13 -4.61 -12.26 -4.62
C MET A 13 -5.10 -13.71 -4.61
N VAL A 14 -4.22 -14.68 -4.88
CA VAL A 14 -4.56 -16.11 -4.94
C VAL A 14 -4.90 -16.66 -3.56
N CYS A 15 -4.06 -16.42 -2.55
CA CYS A 15 -4.32 -16.89 -1.19
C CYS A 15 -5.58 -16.24 -0.61
N GLY A 16 -5.82 -14.96 -0.94
CA GLY A 16 -7.03 -14.26 -0.56
C GLY A 16 -8.30 -14.83 -1.19
N CYS A 17 -8.29 -15.12 -2.49
CA CYS A 17 -9.44 -15.74 -3.17
C CYS A 17 -9.71 -17.15 -2.62
N LEU A 18 -8.65 -17.94 -2.47
CA LEU A 18 -8.74 -19.29 -1.94
C LEU A 18 -9.28 -19.29 -0.50
N ASN A 19 -8.84 -18.35 0.34
CA ASN A 19 -9.37 -18.19 1.69
C ASN A 19 -10.89 -17.95 1.67
N SER A 20 -11.37 -16.96 0.91
CA SER A 20 -12.81 -16.67 0.84
C SER A 20 -13.65 -17.83 0.31
N LEU A 21 -13.15 -18.56 -0.70
CA LEU A 21 -13.83 -19.72 -1.27
C LEU A 21 -13.86 -20.90 -0.29
N LEU A 22 -12.76 -21.15 0.43
CA LEU A 22 -12.68 -22.21 1.43
C LEU A 22 -13.55 -21.90 2.65
N THR A 23 -13.60 -20.66 3.12
CA THR A 23 -14.52 -20.24 4.19
C THR A 23 -15.97 -20.46 3.75
N LYS A 24 -16.32 -20.06 2.52
CA LYS A 24 -17.67 -20.30 2.00
C LYS A 24 -17.99 -21.78 1.83
N TYR A 25 -17.01 -22.59 1.41
CA TYR A 25 -17.15 -24.04 1.35
C TYR A 25 -17.39 -24.64 2.74
N GLN A 26 -16.69 -24.15 3.76
CA GLN A 26 -16.87 -24.55 5.15
C GLN A 26 -18.26 -24.15 5.67
N ASP A 27 -18.72 -22.92 5.39
CA ASP A 27 -20.05 -22.45 5.77
C ASP A 27 -21.16 -23.31 5.17
N ASN A 28 -20.98 -23.78 3.93
CA ASN A 28 -21.97 -24.62 3.25
C ASN A 28 -21.97 -26.09 3.72
N GLN A 29 -21.11 -26.48 4.66
CA GLN A 29 -21.13 -27.84 5.23
C GLN A 29 -22.30 -27.99 6.20
N CYS A 30 -23.08 -29.06 6.03
CA CYS A 30 -24.17 -29.40 6.93
C CYS A 30 -23.63 -30.03 8.22
N VAL A 31 -24.14 -29.57 9.37
CA VAL A 31 -23.68 -29.97 10.71
C VAL A 31 -24.77 -30.69 11.51
N LYS A 32 -26.04 -30.25 11.42
CA LYS A 32 -27.19 -30.89 12.08
C LYS A 32 -28.30 -31.17 11.07
N ASN A 33 -29.05 -32.26 11.29
CA ASN A 33 -30.19 -32.73 10.49
C ASN A 33 -29.89 -33.09 9.03
N CYS A 34 -28.65 -33.40 8.68
CA CYS A 34 -28.23 -33.68 7.30
C CYS A 34 -28.88 -34.92 6.67
N SER A 35 -29.43 -35.82 7.48
CA SER A 35 -30.13 -37.02 7.02
C SER A 35 -31.62 -36.79 6.72
N ASN A 36 -32.16 -35.60 7.03
CA ASN A 36 -33.58 -35.29 6.80
C ASN A 36 -33.80 -34.94 5.31
N PRO A 37 -34.81 -35.51 4.61
CA PRO A 37 -35.09 -35.15 3.21
C PRO A 37 -35.48 -33.69 2.99
N ASP A 38 -35.94 -32.98 4.03
CA ASP A 38 -36.26 -31.55 3.97
C ASP A 38 -35.00 -30.67 4.11
N VAL A 39 -34.52 -30.13 2.99
CA VAL A 39 -33.32 -29.26 2.89
C VAL A 39 -33.41 -28.00 3.78
N ASN A 40 -34.61 -27.47 4.02
CA ASN A 40 -34.81 -26.30 4.88
C ASN A 40 -34.59 -26.58 6.38
N THR A 41 -34.47 -27.85 6.79
CA THR A 41 -34.21 -28.24 8.18
C THR A 41 -32.73 -28.51 8.45
N HIS A 42 -31.90 -28.51 7.40
CA HIS A 42 -30.44 -28.66 7.51
C HIS A 42 -29.86 -27.40 8.14
N GLN A 43 -29.09 -27.58 9.20
CA GLN A 43 -28.32 -26.49 9.80
C GLN A 43 -26.88 -26.59 9.33
N ASN A 44 -26.44 -25.52 8.68
CA ASN A 44 -25.10 -25.37 8.15
C ASN A 44 -24.11 -24.86 9.21
N PHE A 45 -22.82 -24.93 8.92
CA PHE A 45 -21.78 -24.46 9.82
C PHE A 45 -21.74 -22.93 9.86
N GLU A 46 -22.48 -22.31 10.78
CA GLU A 46 -22.53 -20.86 10.95
C GLU A 46 -21.89 -20.45 12.29
N GLN A 47 -20.55 -20.44 12.33
CA GLN A 47 -19.78 -20.14 13.54
C GLN A 47 -18.69 -19.09 13.30
N PRO A 48 -19.07 -17.80 13.23
CA PRO A 48 -18.12 -16.72 12.94
C PRO A 48 -17.01 -16.58 13.99
N ALA A 49 -17.31 -16.87 15.25
CA ALA A 49 -16.33 -16.83 16.34
C ALA A 49 -15.22 -17.88 16.21
N ILE A 50 -15.55 -19.07 15.70
CA ILE A 50 -14.56 -20.13 15.46
C ILE A 50 -13.72 -19.78 14.23
N GLN A 51 -14.33 -19.19 13.20
CA GLN A 51 -13.60 -18.77 12.00
C GLN A 51 -12.60 -17.64 12.30
N THR A 52 -12.96 -16.67 13.15
CA THR A 52 -12.00 -15.65 13.61
C THR A 52 -10.89 -16.24 14.46
N LEU A 53 -11.20 -17.25 15.27
CA LEU A 53 -10.17 -17.97 16.02
C LEU A 53 -9.21 -18.74 15.08
N GLN A 54 -9.74 -19.38 14.05
CA GLN A 54 -8.93 -20.05 13.01
C GLN A 54 -8.02 -19.06 12.27
N MET A 55 -8.50 -17.84 12.00
CA MET A 55 -7.69 -16.77 11.40
C MET A 55 -6.47 -16.43 12.25
N PHE A 56 -6.66 -16.10 13.53
CA PHE A 56 -5.57 -15.75 14.42
C PHE A 56 -4.62 -16.92 14.73
N ILE A 57 -5.13 -18.16 14.79
CA ILE A 57 -4.28 -19.35 14.91
C ILE A 57 -3.39 -19.52 13.67
N GLY A 58 -3.94 -19.28 12.47
CA GLY A 58 -3.18 -19.28 11.22
C GLY A 58 -2.04 -18.26 11.23
N GLU A 59 -2.33 -17.03 11.65
CA GLU A 59 -1.33 -15.96 11.79
C GLU A 59 -0.25 -16.27 12.84
N LEU A 60 -0.65 -16.84 13.99
CA LEU A 60 0.29 -17.31 15.01
C LEU A 60 1.18 -18.43 14.46
N GLY A 61 0.64 -19.29 13.59
CA GLY A 61 1.34 -20.39 12.93
C GLY A 61 2.57 -19.96 12.11
N ILE A 62 2.59 -18.72 11.61
CA ILE A 62 3.77 -18.15 10.93
C ILE A 62 5.01 -18.10 11.80
N TYR A 63 4.86 -18.11 13.13
CA TYR A 63 6.00 -18.21 14.05
C TYR A 63 6.87 -19.46 13.76
N ILE A 64 6.27 -20.57 13.33
CA ILE A 64 7.01 -21.80 12.97
C ILE A 64 7.90 -21.53 11.77
N VAL A 65 7.36 -20.87 10.73
CA VAL A 65 8.13 -20.49 9.53
C VAL A 65 9.26 -19.53 9.90
N TYR A 66 8.98 -18.52 10.73
CA TYR A 66 9.99 -17.59 11.23
C TYR A 66 11.12 -18.34 11.98
N TYR A 67 10.77 -19.28 12.84
CA TYR A 67 11.74 -20.10 13.58
C TYR A 67 12.60 -20.94 12.64
N LEU A 68 12.00 -21.61 11.66
CA LEU A 68 12.72 -22.45 10.70
C LEU A 68 13.66 -21.64 9.79
N VAL A 69 13.23 -20.46 9.34
CA VAL A 69 14.02 -19.63 8.41
C VAL A 69 15.14 -18.88 9.14
N TYR A 70 14.88 -18.27 10.30
CA TYR A 70 15.83 -17.36 10.94
C TYR A 70 16.54 -17.95 12.16
N LYS A 71 15.93 -18.92 12.85
CA LYS A 71 16.46 -19.47 14.10
C LYS A 71 16.93 -20.91 14.00
N SER A 72 16.69 -21.58 12.86
CA SER A 72 17.19 -22.94 12.66
C SER A 72 18.72 -22.93 12.66
N PRO A 73 19.34 -23.99 13.19
CA PRO A 73 20.80 -24.14 13.18
C PRO A 73 21.40 -24.16 11.76
N PHE A 74 20.57 -24.35 10.72
CA PHE A 74 20.98 -24.35 9.32
C PHE A 74 21.25 -22.94 8.77
N SER A 75 20.42 -21.94 9.12
CA SER A 75 20.59 -20.54 8.68
C SER A 75 21.66 -19.76 9.46
N ARG A 76 22.06 -20.22 10.65
CA ARG A 76 23.10 -19.58 11.47
C ARG A 76 24.48 -19.49 10.80
N ARG A 77 24.71 -20.16 9.68
CA ARG A 77 25.98 -20.12 8.93
C ARG A 77 26.15 -18.89 8.01
N ALA A 78 25.12 -18.06 7.80
CA ALA A 78 25.16 -17.03 6.75
C ALA A 78 24.97 -15.57 7.22
N GLU A 79 24.73 -15.28 8.50
CA GLU A 79 24.38 -13.92 8.96
C GLU A 79 25.56 -13.20 9.63
N TYR A 80 26.06 -12.15 8.96
CA TYR A 80 27.05 -11.22 9.50
C TYR A 80 26.33 -10.19 10.40
N GLN A 81 26.69 -10.14 11.68
CA GLN A 81 26.07 -9.24 12.66
C GLN A 81 26.98 -8.03 12.90
N PRO A 82 26.60 -6.79 12.52
CA PRO A 82 27.41 -5.62 12.81
C PRO A 82 27.48 -5.35 14.33
N LEU A 83 28.70 -5.07 14.81
CA LEU A 83 29.07 -4.81 16.21
C LEU A 83 28.72 -3.37 16.68
N THR A 84 27.59 -2.80 16.24
CA THR A 84 27.16 -1.49 16.73
C THR A 84 26.23 -1.67 17.92
N GLY A 85 26.75 -1.35 19.10
CA GLY A 85 26.05 -1.37 20.38
C GLY A 85 25.01 -0.25 20.52
N GLU A 86 23.98 -0.25 19.68
CA GLU A 86 22.76 0.50 19.98
C GLU A 86 21.83 -0.38 20.83
N THR A 87 21.55 0.11 22.02
CA THR A 87 20.61 -0.46 22.99
C THR A 87 19.24 -0.58 22.34
N ARG A 88 18.89 -1.77 21.85
CA ARG A 88 17.53 -2.08 21.36
C ARG A 88 16.53 -1.68 22.46
N PRO A 89 15.52 -0.84 22.18
CA PRO A 89 14.53 -0.46 23.18
C PRO A 89 13.86 -1.70 23.79
N THR A 90 13.49 -1.60 25.07
CA THR A 90 13.01 -2.73 25.88
C THR A 90 11.84 -3.49 25.23
N LEU A 91 12.02 -4.82 25.12
CA LEU A 91 11.15 -5.78 24.41
C LEU A 91 9.65 -5.71 24.77
N LYS A 92 9.32 -5.25 25.98
CA LYS A 92 7.93 -5.19 26.49
C LYS A 92 7.12 -4.01 25.92
N SER A 93 7.71 -2.82 25.82
CA SER A 93 6.99 -1.62 25.34
C SER A 93 6.65 -1.74 23.85
N GLN A 94 7.56 -2.29 23.05
CA GLN A 94 7.34 -2.55 21.63
C GLN A 94 6.28 -3.64 21.38
N SER A 95 6.19 -4.65 22.26
CA SER A 95 5.19 -5.71 22.13
C SER A 95 3.77 -5.19 22.41
N MET A 96 3.60 -4.26 23.36
CA MET A 96 2.29 -3.61 23.59
C MET A 96 1.87 -2.70 22.44
N LEU A 97 2.82 -2.02 21.77
CA LEU A 97 2.51 -1.22 20.59
C LEU A 97 1.96 -2.07 19.44
N LEU A 98 2.46 -3.30 19.28
CA LEU A 98 2.02 -4.26 18.26
C LEU A 98 0.66 -4.90 18.58
N ALA A 99 0.10 -4.67 19.77
CA ALA A 99 -1.26 -5.10 20.10
C ALA A 99 -2.34 -4.20 19.47
N ILE A 100 -2.01 -2.95 19.10
CA ILE A 100 -2.99 -2.01 18.54
C ILE A 100 -3.57 -2.52 17.20
N PRO A 101 -2.77 -2.94 16.20
CA PRO A 101 -3.29 -3.55 14.98
C PRO A 101 -4.20 -4.75 15.24
N SER A 102 -3.80 -5.64 16.16
CA SER A 102 -4.56 -6.85 16.52
C SER A 102 -5.93 -6.54 17.13
N VAL A 103 -6.03 -5.50 17.97
CA VAL A 103 -7.32 -5.05 18.51
C VAL A 103 -8.20 -4.48 17.40
N CYS A 104 -7.63 -3.68 16.49
CA CYS A 104 -8.36 -3.16 15.34
C CYS A 104 -8.87 -4.29 14.42
N ASP A 105 -8.03 -5.29 14.14
CA ASP A 105 -8.39 -6.45 13.32
C ASP A 105 -9.50 -7.28 13.96
N MET A 106 -9.38 -7.57 15.26
CA MET A 106 -10.41 -8.31 16.00
C MET A 106 -11.76 -7.56 16.00
N LEU A 107 -11.75 -6.25 16.25
CA LEU A 107 -12.98 -5.45 16.21
C LEU A 107 -13.56 -5.38 14.79
N ALA A 108 -12.72 -5.17 13.78
CA ALA A 108 -13.12 -5.14 12.38
C ALA A 108 -13.77 -6.46 11.97
N THR A 109 -13.10 -7.59 12.19
CA THR A 109 -13.63 -8.93 11.86
C THR A 109 -14.91 -9.26 12.61
N THR A 110 -15.04 -8.84 13.87
CA THR A 110 -16.28 -9.03 14.64
C THR A 110 -17.45 -8.28 14.02
N PHE A 111 -17.31 -6.98 13.75
CA PHE A 111 -18.37 -6.20 13.10
C PHE A 111 -18.68 -6.68 11.69
N MET A 112 -17.65 -7.13 10.97
CA MET A 112 -17.77 -7.69 9.63
C MET A 112 -18.62 -8.97 9.64
N ASN A 113 -18.34 -9.89 10.56
CA ASN A 113 -19.09 -11.13 10.70
C ASN A 113 -20.53 -10.91 11.16
N VAL A 114 -20.77 -9.95 12.06
CA VAL A 114 -22.14 -9.56 12.43
C VAL A 114 -22.87 -8.95 11.22
N GLY A 115 -22.18 -8.13 10.42
CA GLY A 115 -22.74 -7.58 9.19
C GLY A 115 -23.14 -8.64 8.16
N LEU A 116 -22.36 -9.73 8.05
CA LEU A 116 -22.65 -10.87 7.16
C LEU A 116 -23.95 -11.60 7.52
N ILE A 117 -24.37 -11.58 8.79
CA ILE A 117 -25.65 -12.21 9.22
C ILE A 117 -26.85 -11.44 8.66
N TYR A 118 -26.75 -10.11 8.57
CA TYR A 118 -27.85 -9.25 8.17
C TYR A 118 -27.80 -8.80 6.70
N THR A 119 -26.74 -9.17 5.97
CA THR A 119 -26.55 -8.78 4.57
C THR A 119 -26.22 -9.98 3.68
N PRO A 120 -26.77 -10.03 2.45
CA PRO A 120 -26.32 -10.99 1.46
C PRO A 120 -24.81 -10.92 1.22
N VAL A 121 -24.20 -12.10 1.02
CA VAL A 121 -22.76 -12.28 0.79
C VAL A 121 -22.23 -11.37 -0.34
N SER A 122 -23.01 -11.20 -1.40
CA SER A 122 -22.68 -10.35 -2.56
C SER A 122 -22.48 -8.87 -2.18
N ILE A 123 -23.38 -8.31 -1.37
CA ILE A 123 -23.31 -6.92 -0.89
C ILE A 123 -22.19 -6.77 0.12
N TYR A 124 -22.02 -7.76 0.99
CA TYR A 124 -20.91 -7.84 1.93
C TYR A 124 -19.54 -7.75 1.23
N GLN A 125 -19.32 -8.59 0.21
CA GLN A 125 -18.06 -8.62 -0.54
C GLN A 125 -17.80 -7.32 -1.29
N MET A 126 -18.84 -6.72 -1.87
CA MET A 126 -18.71 -5.48 -2.65
C MET A 126 -18.52 -4.24 -1.76
N THR A 127 -19.21 -4.19 -0.61
CA THR A 127 -19.05 -3.08 0.36
C THR A 127 -17.65 -3.07 0.96
N ARG A 128 -16.96 -4.23 1.03
CA ARG A 128 -15.56 -4.31 1.44
C ARG A 128 -14.61 -3.50 0.54
N GLY A 129 -14.98 -3.26 -0.73
CA GLY A 129 -14.24 -2.37 -1.63
C GLY A 129 -14.18 -0.90 -1.16
N ALA A 130 -15.04 -0.50 -0.23
CA ALA A 130 -15.04 0.83 0.39
C ALA A 130 -13.76 1.12 1.21
N ILE A 131 -12.97 0.10 1.52
CA ILE A 131 -11.74 0.24 2.31
C ILE A 131 -10.78 1.28 1.74
N VAL A 132 -10.71 1.40 0.41
CA VAL A 132 -9.82 2.34 -0.28
C VAL A 132 -10.09 3.79 0.14
N LEU A 133 -11.36 4.14 0.36
CA LEU A 133 -11.75 5.47 0.80
C LEU A 133 -11.17 5.80 2.17
N PHE A 134 -11.38 4.92 3.14
CA PHE A 134 -10.92 5.15 4.50
C PHE A 134 -9.39 5.10 4.58
N VAL A 135 -8.74 4.18 3.86
CA VAL A 135 -7.27 4.13 3.81
C VAL A 135 -6.72 5.42 3.21
N ALA A 136 -7.27 5.94 2.13
CA ALA A 136 -6.83 7.19 1.53
C ALA A 136 -6.91 8.38 2.51
N VAL A 137 -8.06 8.56 3.16
CA VAL A 137 -8.27 9.64 4.14
C VAL A 137 -7.35 9.48 5.35
N LEU A 138 -7.24 8.27 5.89
CA LEU A 138 -6.39 7.99 7.04
C LEU A 138 -4.89 8.13 6.71
N SER A 139 -4.46 7.78 5.50
CA SER A 139 -3.09 8.01 5.04
C SER A 139 -2.73 9.50 4.98
N VAL A 140 -3.68 10.38 4.64
CA VAL A 140 -3.46 11.84 4.73
C VAL A 140 -3.29 12.29 6.18
N ILE A 141 -4.16 11.82 7.07
CA ILE A 141 -4.17 12.24 8.47
C ILE A 141 -2.94 11.72 9.23
N PHE A 142 -2.62 10.43 9.08
CA PHE A 142 -1.61 9.75 9.91
C PHE A 142 -0.20 9.72 9.32
N LEU A 143 -0.07 9.75 7.98
CA LEU A 143 1.21 9.76 7.26
C LEU A 143 1.51 11.12 6.61
N HIS A 144 0.65 12.13 6.78
CA HIS A 144 0.83 13.50 6.26
C HIS A 144 1.06 13.59 4.74
N ARG A 145 0.49 12.65 3.98
CA ARG A 145 0.59 12.65 2.53
C ARG A 145 -0.40 13.62 1.90
N ARG A 146 -0.11 14.11 0.68
CA ARG A 146 -1.00 15.00 -0.09
C ARG A 146 -1.75 14.21 -1.15
N ILE A 147 -3.07 14.46 -1.29
CA ILE A 147 -3.93 13.86 -2.32
C ILE A 147 -4.07 14.84 -3.48
N ARG A 148 -3.90 14.34 -4.71
CA ARG A 148 -4.05 15.14 -5.93
C ARG A 148 -5.53 15.36 -6.27
N PRO A 149 -5.91 16.43 -7.00
CA PRO A 149 -7.31 16.71 -7.33
C PRO A 149 -8.01 15.55 -8.08
N LEU A 150 -7.28 14.86 -8.97
CA LEU A 150 -7.80 13.68 -9.70
C LEU A 150 -8.07 12.49 -8.77
N GLU A 151 -7.26 12.32 -7.73
CA GLU A 151 -7.45 11.27 -6.72
C GLU A 151 -8.69 11.55 -5.86
N TRP A 152 -8.98 12.83 -5.55
CA TRP A 152 -10.24 13.22 -4.91
C TRP A 152 -11.47 12.89 -5.77
N ILE A 153 -11.39 13.14 -7.08
CA ILE A 153 -12.46 12.74 -8.01
C ILE A 153 -12.63 11.22 -8.00
N ALA A 154 -11.53 10.47 -8.01
CA ALA A 154 -11.58 9.01 -7.93
C ALA A 154 -12.25 8.52 -6.63
N LEU A 155 -11.99 9.17 -5.48
CA LEU A 155 -12.68 8.88 -4.22
C LEU A 155 -14.19 9.16 -4.28
N VAL A 156 -14.63 10.21 -4.98
CA VAL A 156 -16.05 10.50 -5.21
C VAL A 156 -16.70 9.45 -6.12
N ILE A 157 -15.98 8.94 -7.11
CA ILE A 157 -16.47 7.83 -7.94
C ILE A 157 -16.63 6.56 -7.10
N VAL A 158 -15.69 6.28 -6.19
CA VAL A 158 -15.77 5.15 -5.25
C VAL A 158 -16.98 5.28 -4.32
N THR A 159 -17.24 6.46 -3.74
CA THR A 159 -18.43 6.68 -2.89
C THR A 159 -19.73 6.43 -3.64
N LEU A 160 -19.81 6.90 -4.90
CA LEU A 160 -20.96 6.68 -5.75
C LEU A 160 -21.16 5.18 -6.07
N GLY A 161 -20.09 4.45 -6.35
CA GLY A 161 -20.14 2.99 -6.56
C GLY A 161 -20.69 2.23 -5.36
N ILE A 162 -20.23 2.56 -4.14
CA ILE A 162 -20.73 1.96 -2.89
C ILE A 162 -22.22 2.27 -2.69
N GLY A 163 -22.63 3.52 -2.93
CA GLY A 163 -24.04 3.93 -2.82
C GLY A 163 -24.96 3.12 -3.76
N ILE A 164 -24.52 2.88 -5.00
CA ILE A 164 -25.28 2.09 -5.98
C ILE A 164 -25.35 0.61 -5.56
N VAL A 165 -24.24 0.02 -5.13
CA VAL A 165 -24.22 -1.37 -4.65
C VAL A 165 -25.17 -1.55 -3.47
N GLY A 166 -25.12 -0.63 -2.50
CA GLY A 166 -26.01 -0.67 -1.33
C GLY A 166 -27.48 -0.48 -1.68
N TYR A 167 -27.79 0.40 -2.65
CA TYR A 167 -29.14 0.58 -3.16
C TYR A 167 -29.67 -0.64 -3.93
N SER A 168 -28.81 -1.33 -4.69
CA SER A 168 -29.18 -2.60 -5.33
C SER A 168 -29.52 -3.66 -4.29
N GLY A 169 -28.77 -3.69 -3.18
CA GLY A 169 -28.96 -4.66 -2.12
C GLY A 169 -30.27 -4.52 -1.37
N SER A 170 -30.71 -3.28 -1.11
CA SER A 170 -31.98 -3.02 -0.43
C SER A 170 -33.21 -3.40 -1.26
N ARG A 171 -33.07 -3.56 -2.58
CA ARG A 171 -34.13 -4.00 -3.51
C ARG A 171 -34.14 -5.50 -3.78
N ALA A 172 -33.04 -6.20 -3.54
CA ALA A 172 -32.88 -7.62 -3.89
C ALA A 172 -33.41 -8.59 -2.81
N GLY A 173 -34.03 -8.09 -1.74
CA GLY A 173 -34.66 -8.92 -0.72
C GLY A 173 -35.80 -9.77 -1.32
N PRO A 174 -35.91 -11.07 -0.99
CA PRO A 174 -37.03 -11.88 -1.45
C PRO A 174 -38.33 -11.26 -0.95
N ALA A 175 -39.33 -11.15 -1.83
CA ALA A 175 -40.65 -10.62 -1.49
C ALA A 175 -41.37 -11.52 -0.47
N LYS A 176 -41.01 -11.41 0.81
CA LYS A 176 -41.79 -11.87 1.95
C LYS A 176 -42.17 -10.61 2.72
N THR A 177 -43.47 -10.34 2.69
CA THR A 177 -44.18 -9.29 3.41
C THR A 177 -43.65 -9.08 4.83
N ASN A 178 -42.81 -8.07 5.06
CA ASN A 178 -42.67 -7.31 6.31
C ASN A 178 -41.83 -6.05 6.05
N ALA A 179 -42.26 -4.90 6.54
CA ALA A 179 -41.61 -3.59 6.35
C ALA A 179 -40.25 -3.44 7.08
N GLU A 180 -39.79 -4.46 7.78
CA GLU A 180 -38.57 -4.47 8.61
C GLU A 180 -37.31 -4.97 7.86
N GLU A 181 -37.47 -5.62 6.71
CA GLU A 181 -36.34 -6.19 5.94
C GLU A 181 -35.33 -5.16 5.37
N PRO A 182 -35.73 -4.03 4.75
CA PRO A 182 -34.75 -3.08 4.22
C PRO A 182 -33.97 -2.37 5.33
N ALA A 183 -34.59 -2.17 6.50
CA ALA A 183 -33.93 -1.57 7.66
C ALA A 183 -32.83 -2.47 8.23
N LEU A 184 -33.05 -3.79 8.27
CA LEU A 184 -32.04 -4.78 8.66
C LEU A 184 -30.84 -4.79 7.71
N VAL A 185 -31.07 -4.76 6.40
CA VAL A 185 -29.99 -4.71 5.40
C VAL A 185 -29.19 -3.42 5.53
N ILE A 186 -29.86 -2.27 5.71
CA ILE A 186 -29.18 -0.98 5.94
C ILE A 186 -28.38 -1.00 7.25
N PHE A 187 -28.92 -1.60 8.32
CA PHE A 187 -28.21 -1.77 9.58
C PHE A 187 -26.95 -2.62 9.39
N GLY A 188 -27.06 -3.78 8.73
CA GLY A 188 -25.92 -4.64 8.39
C GLY A 188 -24.87 -3.93 7.53
N MET A 189 -25.28 -3.14 6.54
CA MET A 189 -24.35 -2.32 5.74
C MET A 189 -23.64 -1.27 6.57
N SER A 190 -24.33 -0.60 7.51
CA SER A 190 -23.69 0.38 8.37
C SER A 190 -22.65 -0.25 9.30
N LEU A 191 -22.92 -1.46 9.82
CA LEU A 191 -21.92 -2.26 10.56
C LEU A 191 -20.71 -2.62 9.70
N ILE A 192 -20.90 -3.01 8.44
CA ILE A 192 -19.79 -3.31 7.52
C ILE A 192 -18.95 -2.06 7.24
N ILE A 193 -19.57 -0.90 7.05
CA ILE A 193 -18.81 0.35 6.85
C ILE A 193 -17.96 0.67 8.08
N VAL A 194 -18.50 0.51 9.29
CA VAL A 194 -17.74 0.64 10.54
C VAL A 194 -16.60 -0.37 10.59
N ALA A 195 -16.85 -1.64 10.29
CA ALA A 195 -15.82 -2.68 10.22
C ALA A 195 -14.69 -2.32 9.25
N VAL A 196 -15.04 -1.86 8.04
CA VAL A 196 -14.09 -1.47 6.99
C VAL A 196 -13.25 -0.26 7.43
N SER A 197 -13.83 0.68 8.15
CA SER A 197 -13.07 1.81 8.71
C SER A 197 -12.04 1.37 9.75
N LEU A 198 -12.37 0.41 10.62
CA LEU A 198 -11.44 -0.17 11.59
C LEU A 198 -10.32 -0.96 10.89
N GLN A 199 -10.67 -1.71 9.84
CA GLN A 199 -9.71 -2.41 8.99
C GLN A 199 -8.74 -1.43 8.30
N ALA A 200 -9.23 -0.28 7.85
CA ALA A 200 -8.40 0.76 7.26
C ALA A 200 -7.45 1.38 8.29
N VAL A 201 -7.90 1.59 9.53
CA VAL A 201 -7.03 2.01 10.64
C VAL A 201 -5.91 1.00 10.86
N GLN A 202 -6.21 -0.30 10.88
CA GLN A 202 -5.18 -1.34 10.97
C GLN A 202 -4.12 -1.17 9.87
N PHE A 203 -4.52 -1.09 8.59
CA PHE A 203 -3.56 -1.02 7.48
C PHE A 203 -2.65 0.22 7.58
N VAL A 204 -3.20 1.36 7.97
CA VAL A 204 -2.46 2.62 8.10
C VAL A 204 -1.54 2.61 9.34
N VAL A 205 -2.01 2.04 10.45
CA VAL A 205 -1.19 1.85 11.65
C VAL A 205 -0.03 0.89 11.37
N GLU A 206 -0.27 -0.21 10.65
CA GLU A 206 0.77 -1.14 10.22
C GLU A 206 1.81 -0.44 9.33
N GLU A 207 1.38 0.32 8.33
CA GLU A 207 2.29 1.08 7.46
C GLU A 207 3.14 2.06 8.28
N LYS A 208 2.53 2.76 9.24
CA LYS A 208 3.22 3.69 10.13
C LYS A 208 4.22 2.98 11.06
N ILE A 209 3.87 1.79 11.56
CA ILE A 209 4.76 0.97 12.40
C ILE A 209 5.93 0.46 11.56
N LEU A 210 5.69 -0.04 10.36
CA LEU A 210 6.72 -0.55 9.44
C LEU A 210 7.65 0.56 8.93
N ALA A 211 7.13 1.78 8.75
CA ALA A 211 7.94 2.94 8.37
C ALA A 211 8.82 3.44 9.53
N LYS A 212 8.33 3.37 10.78
CA LYS A 212 9.06 3.87 11.97
C LYS A 212 10.00 2.83 12.57
N TYR A 213 9.63 1.56 12.55
CA TYR A 213 10.38 0.45 13.10
C TYR A 213 10.66 -0.55 11.98
N HIS A 214 11.94 -0.81 11.70
CA HIS A 214 12.37 -1.81 10.71
C HIS A 214 12.10 -3.24 11.20
N PHE A 215 10.84 -3.60 11.36
CA PHE A 215 10.42 -4.95 11.67
C PHE A 215 10.32 -5.79 10.39
N THR A 216 10.66 -7.06 10.49
CA THR A 216 10.35 -8.03 9.43
C THR A 216 8.83 -8.30 9.41
N PRO A 217 8.18 -8.37 8.24
CA PRO A 217 6.74 -8.63 8.12
C PRO A 217 6.28 -9.87 8.90
N LEU A 218 7.09 -10.94 8.87
CA LEU A 218 6.84 -12.17 9.63
C LEU A 218 6.66 -11.89 11.13
N ARG A 219 7.45 -10.97 11.70
CA ARG A 219 7.37 -10.62 13.12
C ARG A 219 6.06 -9.92 13.47
N LEU A 220 5.58 -9.04 12.61
CA LEU A 220 4.31 -8.33 12.82
C LEU A 220 3.15 -9.33 12.84
N VAL A 221 3.07 -10.21 11.84
CA VAL A 221 1.97 -11.17 11.66
C VAL A 221 1.84 -12.15 12.83
N TYR A 222 2.94 -12.77 13.30
CA TYR A 222 2.80 -13.72 14.41
C TYR A 222 2.50 -13.01 15.75
N THR A 223 2.96 -11.77 15.94
CA THR A 223 2.62 -11.00 17.15
C THR A 223 1.16 -10.60 17.17
N GLU A 224 0.60 -10.26 16.01
CA GLU A 224 -0.82 -9.99 15.82
C GLU A 224 -1.65 -11.24 16.12
N GLY A 225 -1.29 -12.38 15.53
CA GLY A 225 -1.94 -13.66 15.84
C GLY A 225 -1.86 -14.03 17.32
N PHE A 226 -0.75 -13.75 18.01
CA PHE A 226 -0.63 -14.02 19.45
C PHE A 226 -1.59 -13.16 20.29
N PHE A 227 -1.63 -11.85 20.05
CA PHE A 227 -2.57 -10.96 20.74
C PHE A 227 -4.02 -11.27 20.34
N GLY A 228 -4.28 -11.60 19.08
CA GLY A 228 -5.60 -11.95 18.58
C GLY A 228 -6.16 -13.22 19.22
N VAL A 229 -5.39 -14.32 19.24
CA VAL A 229 -5.79 -15.56 19.92
C VAL A 229 -6.05 -15.31 21.41
N THR A 230 -5.16 -14.58 22.08
CA THR A 230 -5.29 -14.34 23.54
C THR A 230 -6.52 -13.49 23.87
N ILE A 231 -6.74 -12.38 23.16
CA ILE A 231 -7.88 -11.49 23.41
C ILE A 231 -9.19 -12.17 23.02
N LEU A 232 -9.24 -12.81 21.84
CA LEU A 232 -10.46 -13.47 21.35
C LEU A 232 -10.85 -14.66 22.23
N THR A 233 -9.90 -15.52 22.61
CA THR A 233 -10.19 -16.67 23.49
C THR A 233 -10.71 -16.19 24.85
N THR A 234 -10.11 -15.14 25.41
CA THR A 234 -10.57 -14.56 26.68
C THR A 234 -11.98 -13.97 26.52
N SER A 235 -12.24 -13.26 25.43
CA SER A 235 -13.57 -12.69 25.12
C SER A 235 -14.64 -13.77 25.00
N LEU A 236 -14.35 -14.87 24.28
CA LEU A 236 -15.28 -16.00 24.11
C LEU A 236 -15.58 -16.71 25.44
N ILE A 237 -14.58 -16.91 26.31
CA ILE A 237 -14.80 -17.50 27.64
C ILE A 237 -15.71 -16.61 28.49
N VAL A 238 -15.43 -15.31 28.53
CA VAL A 238 -16.23 -14.33 29.27
C VAL A 238 -17.66 -14.28 28.74
N LEU A 239 -17.83 -14.24 27.41
CA LEU A 239 -19.14 -14.19 26.77
C LEU A 239 -19.94 -15.47 27.01
N ASN A 240 -19.30 -16.63 26.92
CA ASN A 240 -19.90 -17.94 27.23
C ASN A 240 -20.41 -17.98 28.69
N PHE A 241 -19.66 -17.41 29.64
CA PHE A 241 -20.09 -17.33 31.03
C PHE A 241 -21.26 -16.35 31.22
N ILE A 242 -21.20 -15.15 30.62
CA ILE A 242 -22.26 -14.13 30.73
C ILE A 242 -23.57 -14.62 30.11
N ILE A 243 -23.53 -15.16 28.88
CA ILE A 243 -24.73 -15.65 28.19
C ILE A 243 -25.28 -16.90 28.90
N GLY A 244 -24.40 -17.75 29.44
CA GLY A 244 -24.79 -18.90 30.25
C GLY A 244 -25.49 -18.53 31.57
N LEU A 245 -25.33 -17.29 32.05
CA LEU A 245 -26.05 -16.76 33.21
C LEU A 245 -27.39 -16.08 32.84
N ILE A 246 -27.51 -15.56 31.62
CA ILE A 246 -28.67 -14.75 31.18
C ILE A 246 -29.75 -15.64 30.53
N GLN A 247 -29.38 -16.72 29.85
CA GLN A 247 -30.28 -17.48 28.98
C GLN A 247 -30.62 -18.88 29.54
N SER A 248 -31.89 -19.32 29.36
CA SER A 248 -32.34 -20.66 29.76
C SER A 248 -31.60 -21.77 29.00
N LYS A 249 -31.37 -22.91 29.68
CA LYS A 249 -30.52 -24.03 29.22
C LYS A 249 -30.84 -24.55 27.81
N ASP A 250 -32.11 -24.54 27.40
CA ASP A 250 -32.54 -25.06 26.10
C ASP A 250 -32.20 -24.10 24.94
N ASN A 251 -32.27 -22.77 25.17
CA ASN A 251 -31.87 -21.77 24.16
C ASN A 251 -30.35 -21.54 24.12
N PHE A 252 -29.63 -21.94 25.18
CA PHE A 252 -28.17 -21.87 25.25
C PHE A 252 -27.49 -23.05 24.54
N ALA A 253 -28.16 -24.21 24.47
CA ALA A 253 -27.64 -25.40 23.82
C ALA A 253 -27.43 -25.21 22.30
N ASP A 254 -28.32 -24.45 21.64
CA ASP A 254 -28.23 -24.12 20.21
C ASP A 254 -27.64 -22.73 19.92
N SER A 255 -27.17 -22.01 20.94
CA SER A 255 -26.59 -20.69 20.74
C SER A 255 -25.23 -20.78 20.03
N PRO A 256 -24.96 -19.96 19.00
CA PRO A 256 -23.67 -19.94 18.29
C PRO A 256 -22.50 -19.49 19.19
N PHE A 257 -22.78 -19.05 20.43
CA PHE A 257 -21.80 -18.66 21.44
C PHE A 257 -21.43 -19.80 22.42
N ASN A 258 -22.05 -20.98 22.29
CA ASN A 258 -21.71 -22.13 23.12
C ASN A 258 -20.39 -22.76 22.65
N LEU A 259 -19.30 -22.36 23.28
CA LEU A 259 -17.94 -22.75 22.90
C LEU A 259 -17.73 -24.28 22.86
N ARG A 260 -18.41 -25.03 23.73
CA ARG A 260 -18.26 -26.49 23.80
C ARG A 260 -18.89 -27.17 22.59
N GLU A 261 -20.10 -26.74 22.22
CA GLU A 261 -20.80 -27.27 21.06
C GLU A 261 -20.05 -26.89 19.77
N SER A 262 -19.60 -25.65 19.66
CA SER A 262 -18.82 -25.15 18.53
C SER A 262 -17.52 -25.91 18.30
N LEU A 263 -16.77 -26.21 19.36
CA LEU A 263 -15.56 -27.04 19.26
C LEU A 263 -15.90 -28.48 18.88
N THR A 264 -16.96 -29.05 19.46
CA THR A 264 -17.38 -30.43 19.17
C THR A 264 -17.77 -30.59 17.71
N GLN A 265 -18.54 -29.65 17.16
CA GLN A 265 -18.93 -29.64 15.76
C GLN A 265 -17.72 -29.48 14.83
N THR A 266 -16.76 -28.62 15.19
CA THR A 266 -15.55 -28.37 14.39
C THR A 266 -14.63 -29.60 14.35
N PHE A 267 -14.46 -30.32 15.47
CA PHE A 267 -13.57 -31.48 15.53
C PHE A 267 -14.23 -32.81 15.13
N SER A 268 -15.57 -32.89 15.16
CA SER A 268 -16.31 -34.11 14.82
C SER A 268 -16.43 -34.33 13.31
N LEU A 269 -16.57 -33.26 12.52
CA LEU A 269 -16.74 -33.34 11.08
C LEU A 269 -15.40 -33.27 10.35
N ARG A 270 -15.05 -34.36 9.66
CA ARG A 270 -13.79 -34.47 8.89
C ARG A 270 -13.67 -33.39 7.81
N GLU A 271 -14.76 -33.08 7.12
CA GLU A 271 -14.78 -32.08 6.05
C GLU A 271 -14.47 -30.67 6.59
N VAL A 272 -15.07 -30.31 7.74
CA VAL A 272 -14.83 -29.02 8.42
C VAL A 272 -13.40 -28.95 8.94
N LEU A 273 -12.83 -30.05 9.43
CA LEU A 273 -11.46 -30.08 9.93
C LEU A 273 -10.42 -29.91 8.82
N ILE A 274 -10.63 -30.56 7.66
CA ILE A 274 -9.76 -30.42 6.48
C ILE A 274 -9.84 -28.98 5.95
N SER A 275 -11.05 -28.43 5.80
CA SER A 275 -11.22 -27.04 5.34
C SER A 275 -10.57 -26.06 6.31
N SER A 276 -10.74 -26.25 7.63
CA SER A 276 -10.13 -25.41 8.67
C SER A 276 -8.60 -25.40 8.58
N PHE A 277 -7.96 -26.55 8.32
CA PHE A 277 -6.51 -26.62 8.16
C PHE A 277 -6.01 -25.89 6.90
N LEU A 278 -6.71 -26.07 5.77
CA LEU A 278 -6.39 -25.36 4.53
C LEU A 278 -6.58 -23.85 4.67
N ILE A 279 -7.63 -23.42 5.36
CA ILE A 279 -7.91 -22.01 5.69
C ILE A 279 -6.76 -21.42 6.52
N MET A 280 -6.29 -22.09 7.57
CA MET A 280 -5.16 -21.61 8.38
C MET A 280 -3.89 -21.38 7.54
N ILE A 281 -3.57 -22.30 6.62
CA ILE A 281 -2.42 -22.14 5.72
C ILE A 281 -2.62 -20.95 4.78
N CYS A 282 -3.81 -20.82 4.19
CA CYS A 282 -4.13 -19.73 3.26
C CYS A 282 -4.11 -18.36 3.94
N ILE A 283 -4.70 -18.25 5.13
CA ILE A 283 -4.74 -17.00 5.92
C ILE A 283 -3.34 -16.58 6.31
N SER A 284 -2.52 -17.51 6.80
CA SER A 284 -1.14 -17.20 7.16
C SER A 284 -0.37 -16.60 5.97
N SER A 285 -0.46 -17.26 4.81
CA SER A 285 0.17 -16.80 3.56
C SER A 285 -0.38 -15.45 3.10
N PHE A 286 -1.71 -15.27 3.19
CA PHE A 286 -2.39 -14.03 2.83
C PHE A 286 -1.91 -12.85 3.68
N ASN A 287 -1.86 -13.01 5.01
CA ASN A 287 -1.42 -11.94 5.91
C ASN A 287 0.08 -11.65 5.77
N PHE A 288 0.92 -12.66 5.59
CA PHE A 288 2.33 -12.45 5.30
C PHE A 288 2.56 -11.67 4.01
N CYS A 289 1.92 -12.07 2.91
CA CYS A 289 2.02 -11.36 1.64
C CYS A 289 1.40 -9.96 1.72
N GLY A 290 0.29 -9.79 2.44
CA GLY A 290 -0.37 -8.50 2.67
C GLY A 290 0.50 -7.50 3.43
N VAL A 291 1.09 -7.90 4.56
CA VAL A 291 2.01 -7.03 5.32
C VAL A 291 3.29 -6.75 4.52
N SER A 292 3.82 -7.74 3.81
CA SER A 292 4.98 -7.56 2.93
C SER A 292 4.70 -6.60 1.78
N LEU A 293 3.46 -6.57 1.28
CA LEU A 293 3.00 -5.63 0.27
C LEU A 293 2.90 -4.21 0.84
N THR A 294 2.35 -4.05 2.05
CA THR A 294 2.32 -2.75 2.75
C THR A 294 3.74 -2.20 2.96
N GLN A 295 4.70 -3.07 3.32
CA GLN A 295 6.09 -2.65 3.52
C GLN A 295 6.78 -2.20 2.22
N LYS A 296 6.50 -2.87 1.10
CA LYS A 296 7.18 -2.62 -0.19
C LYS A 296 6.52 -1.57 -1.07
N LEU A 297 5.21 -1.37 -0.92
CA LEU A 297 4.43 -0.42 -1.72
C LEU A 297 3.74 0.59 -0.80
N SER A 298 2.56 0.26 -0.26
CA SER A 298 1.82 1.12 0.67
C SER A 298 0.56 0.41 1.19
N ALA A 299 -0.10 0.99 2.19
CA ALA A 299 -1.44 0.54 2.61
C ALA A 299 -2.49 0.73 1.51
N THR A 300 -2.36 1.77 0.67
CA THR A 300 -3.27 2.02 -0.46
C THR A 300 -3.13 0.95 -1.56
N ALA A 301 -1.91 0.52 -1.88
CA ALA A 301 -1.72 -0.57 -2.83
C ALA A 301 -2.33 -1.88 -2.32
N ARG A 302 -2.21 -2.16 -1.00
CA ARG A 302 -2.85 -3.32 -0.36
C ARG A 302 -4.37 -3.28 -0.46
N SER A 303 -5.01 -2.15 -0.12
CA SER A 303 -6.47 -2.00 -0.17
C SER A 303 -7.05 -2.15 -1.59
N THR A 304 -6.24 -1.83 -2.59
CA THR A 304 -6.57 -1.95 -4.02
C THR A 304 -6.55 -3.39 -4.49
N ILE A 305 -5.50 -4.13 -4.12
CA ILE A 305 -5.40 -5.57 -4.41
C ILE A 305 -6.54 -6.33 -3.70
N ASP A 306 -6.91 -5.90 -2.50
CA ASP A 306 -8.08 -6.44 -1.79
C ASP A 306 -9.40 -6.20 -2.54
N SER A 307 -9.55 -5.07 -3.24
CA SER A 307 -10.70 -4.78 -4.11
C SER A 307 -10.69 -5.61 -5.40
N CYS A 308 -9.51 -5.90 -5.96
CA CYS A 308 -9.39 -6.81 -7.09
C CYS A 308 -9.71 -8.26 -6.70
N ARG A 309 -9.35 -8.68 -5.48
CA ARG A 309 -9.73 -10.01 -4.94
C ARG A 309 -11.24 -10.15 -4.83
N THR A 310 -11.95 -9.16 -4.30
CA THR A 310 -13.42 -9.26 -4.15
C THR A 310 -14.13 -9.43 -5.49
N LEU A 311 -13.60 -8.82 -6.57
CA LEU A 311 -14.07 -9.04 -7.93
C LEU A 311 -13.94 -10.50 -8.36
N LEU A 312 -12.77 -11.11 -8.14
CA LEU A 312 -12.54 -12.50 -8.51
C LEU A 312 -13.44 -13.47 -7.74
N VAL A 313 -13.61 -13.23 -6.44
CA VAL A 313 -14.50 -14.06 -5.60
C VAL A 313 -15.94 -13.93 -6.08
N TRP A 314 -16.41 -12.71 -6.38
CA TRP A 314 -17.76 -12.49 -6.89
C TRP A 314 -18.01 -13.18 -8.24
N ILE A 315 -17.08 -13.05 -9.19
CA ILE A 315 -17.18 -13.77 -10.48
C ILE A 315 -17.23 -15.28 -10.25
N THR A 316 -16.38 -15.80 -9.36
CA THR A 316 -16.36 -17.24 -9.05
C THR A 316 -17.67 -17.69 -8.41
N ALA A 317 -18.23 -16.91 -7.49
CA ALA A 317 -19.52 -17.21 -6.85
C ALA A 317 -20.68 -17.25 -7.87
N MET A 318 -20.66 -16.34 -8.86
CA MET A 318 -21.61 -16.34 -9.97
C MET A 318 -21.45 -17.59 -10.86
N VAL A 319 -20.21 -17.97 -11.21
CA VAL A 319 -19.93 -19.17 -12.03
C VAL A 319 -20.34 -20.46 -11.33
N LEU A 320 -20.18 -20.52 -10.00
CA LEU A 320 -20.60 -21.66 -9.17
C LEU A 320 -22.13 -21.69 -8.92
N GLY A 321 -22.87 -20.67 -9.38
CA GLY A 321 -24.32 -20.58 -9.21
C GLY A 321 -24.77 -20.27 -7.78
N TRP A 322 -23.89 -19.72 -6.93
CA TRP A 322 -24.22 -19.37 -5.55
C TRP A 322 -25.02 -18.06 -5.45
N GLU A 323 -25.02 -17.23 -6.48
CA GLU A 323 -25.69 -15.92 -6.47
C GLU A 323 -26.44 -15.63 -7.78
N SER A 324 -27.52 -14.85 -7.68
CA SER A 324 -28.31 -14.39 -8.83
C SER A 324 -27.73 -13.11 -9.43
N PHE A 325 -27.74 -13.01 -10.76
CA PHE A 325 -27.22 -11.84 -11.47
C PHE A 325 -28.13 -10.61 -11.31
N SER A 326 -27.57 -9.51 -10.80
CA SER A 326 -28.21 -8.18 -10.81
C SER A 326 -27.37 -7.20 -11.63
N SER A 327 -27.96 -6.63 -12.67
CA SER A 327 -27.29 -5.64 -13.53
C SER A 327 -26.90 -4.37 -12.77
N LEU A 328 -27.71 -3.96 -11.79
CA LEU A 328 -27.45 -2.77 -10.98
C LEU A 328 -26.25 -2.97 -10.05
N GLN A 329 -26.11 -4.18 -9.50
CA GLN A 329 -24.98 -4.58 -8.68
C GLN A 329 -23.68 -4.60 -9.48
N LEU A 330 -23.70 -5.17 -10.70
CA LEU A 330 -22.55 -5.15 -11.61
C LEU A 330 -22.12 -3.71 -11.93
N PHE A 331 -23.07 -2.82 -12.24
CA PHE A 331 -22.76 -1.42 -12.57
C PHE A 331 -22.15 -0.67 -11.38
N GLY A 332 -22.72 -0.81 -10.17
CA GLY A 332 -22.16 -0.21 -8.97
C GLY A 332 -20.76 -0.72 -8.66
N PHE A 333 -20.54 -2.02 -8.81
CA PHE A 333 -19.24 -2.62 -8.57
C PHE A 333 -18.18 -2.23 -9.62
N ALA A 334 -18.55 -2.18 -10.90
CA ALA A 334 -17.68 -1.69 -11.96
C ALA A 334 -17.27 -0.22 -11.74
N THR A 335 -18.21 0.61 -11.28
CA THR A 335 -17.95 2.01 -10.93
C THR A 335 -16.98 2.13 -9.75
N LEU A 336 -17.18 1.31 -8.71
CA LEU A 336 -16.27 1.23 -7.56
C LEU A 336 -14.87 0.81 -7.98
N LEU A 337 -14.74 -0.27 -8.76
CA LEU A 337 -13.45 -0.78 -9.24
C LEU A 337 -12.74 0.26 -10.10
N PHE A 338 -13.47 0.93 -11.01
CA PHE A 338 -12.93 1.98 -11.84
C PHE A 338 -12.36 3.15 -11.01
N GLY A 339 -13.10 3.62 -10.02
CA GLY A 339 -12.63 4.66 -9.10
C GLY A 339 -11.36 4.21 -8.34
N THR A 340 -11.35 2.99 -7.83
CA THR A 340 -10.19 2.41 -7.13
C THR A 340 -8.96 2.30 -8.03
N LEU A 341 -9.09 1.86 -9.28
CA LEU A 341 -7.97 1.74 -10.21
C LEU A 341 -7.41 3.11 -10.64
N CYS A 342 -8.28 4.10 -10.81
CA CYS A 342 -7.89 5.50 -11.07
C CYS A 342 -7.16 6.11 -9.87
N PHE A 343 -7.65 5.87 -8.65
CA PHE A 343 -7.04 6.38 -7.41
C PHE A 343 -5.60 5.88 -7.24
N ASN A 344 -5.34 4.61 -7.58
CA ASN A 344 -4.00 4.03 -7.44
C ASN A 344 -3.10 4.25 -8.66
N GLY A 345 -3.58 4.98 -9.67
CA GLY A 345 -2.79 5.32 -10.85
C GLY A 345 -2.47 4.13 -11.76
N VAL A 346 -3.18 3.00 -11.59
CA VAL A 346 -3.14 1.86 -12.53
C VAL A 346 -3.78 2.28 -13.84
N LEU A 347 -4.92 2.96 -13.74
CA LEU A 347 -5.46 3.76 -14.82
C LEU A 347 -4.95 5.18 -14.63
N GLN A 348 -4.33 5.74 -15.65
CA GLN A 348 -3.77 7.09 -15.63
C GLN A 348 -4.73 8.04 -16.35
N PRO A 349 -5.73 8.62 -15.66
CA PRO A 349 -6.67 9.57 -16.27
C PRO A 349 -5.99 10.85 -16.76
N GLU A 350 -4.77 11.10 -16.30
CA GLU A 350 -3.87 12.18 -16.76
C GLU A 350 -3.65 12.13 -18.29
N ASP A 351 -3.57 10.93 -18.86
CA ASP A 351 -3.30 10.73 -20.29
C ASP A 351 -4.55 10.84 -21.17
N TRP A 352 -5.75 10.89 -20.58
CA TRP A 352 -6.99 10.81 -21.33
C TRP A 352 -7.39 12.17 -21.89
N SER A 353 -7.77 12.21 -23.18
CA SER A 353 -8.19 13.44 -23.88
C SER A 353 -9.47 14.06 -23.33
N ILE A 354 -10.29 13.27 -22.61
CA ILE A 354 -11.59 13.68 -22.06
C ILE A 354 -11.42 14.51 -20.77
N VAL A 355 -10.29 14.38 -20.08
CA VAL A 355 -10.06 15.06 -18.79
C VAL A 355 -9.60 16.50 -19.04
N PRO A 356 -10.26 17.52 -18.46
CA PRO A 356 -9.86 18.92 -18.59
C PRO A 356 -8.42 19.17 -18.14
N ASP A 357 -7.69 20.00 -18.87
CA ASP A 357 -6.27 20.31 -18.60
C ASP A 357 -6.03 20.94 -17.22
N PHE A 358 -7.02 21.62 -16.62
CA PHE A 358 -6.88 22.21 -15.28
C PHE A 358 -6.76 21.15 -14.15
N LEU A 359 -7.19 19.91 -14.41
CA LEU A 359 -7.10 18.81 -13.47
C LEU A 359 -5.81 18.00 -13.65
N LYS A 360 -5.10 18.16 -14.77
CA LYS A 360 -3.88 17.43 -15.10
C LYS A 360 -2.70 18.11 -14.44
N ASP A 361 -2.09 17.44 -13.47
CA ASP A 361 -0.84 17.89 -12.85
C ASP A 361 0.35 17.55 -13.79
N LYS A 362 0.43 18.25 -14.94
CA LYS A 362 1.44 18.00 -16.01
C LYS A 362 2.88 18.17 -15.55
N ALA A 363 3.10 18.77 -14.38
CA ALA A 363 4.43 19.08 -13.85
C ALA A 363 4.99 17.98 -12.94
N HIS A 364 4.25 16.90 -12.63
CA HIS A 364 4.64 15.91 -11.61
C HIS A 364 5.13 16.57 -10.29
N LYS A 365 4.60 17.75 -9.96
CA LYS A 365 5.11 18.58 -8.86
C LYS A 365 4.80 17.97 -7.48
N ASN A 366 3.84 17.04 -7.44
CA ASN A 366 3.47 16.23 -6.30
C ASN A 366 3.62 14.75 -6.68
N GLU A 367 4.59 14.05 -6.10
CA GLU A 367 4.76 12.59 -6.25
C GLU A 367 3.48 11.85 -5.81
N ARG A 368 3.13 10.76 -6.50
CA ARG A 368 1.91 9.99 -6.15
C ARG A 368 2.07 9.42 -4.74
N LEU A 369 0.94 9.18 -4.07
CA LEU A 369 0.89 8.57 -2.74
C LEU A 369 1.62 7.21 -2.64
N ILE A 370 1.78 6.53 -3.77
CA ILE A 370 2.47 5.24 -3.95
C ILE A 370 3.94 5.41 -4.31
N ASP A 371 4.32 6.51 -4.97
CA ASP A 371 5.67 6.72 -5.51
C ASP A 371 6.66 7.16 -4.43
N VAL A 372 6.20 7.59 -3.25
CA VAL A 372 7.06 7.92 -2.09
C VAL A 372 7.86 6.71 -1.58
N VAL A 373 7.52 5.49 -2.02
CA VAL A 373 8.20 4.23 -1.63
C VAL A 373 9.06 3.67 -2.77
N ASP A 374 9.14 4.32 -3.93
CA ASP A 374 10.13 3.94 -4.92
C ASP A 374 11.52 4.35 -4.41
N GLU A 375 12.22 3.38 -3.82
CA GLU A 375 13.68 3.37 -3.86
C GLU A 375 14.06 3.57 -5.33
N PRO A 376 14.84 4.60 -5.70
CA PRO A 376 15.45 4.59 -7.00
C PRO A 376 16.37 3.37 -6.99
N SER A 377 16.02 2.42 -7.87
CA SER A 377 16.73 1.16 -7.92
C SER A 377 18.16 1.45 -8.35
N LEU A 378 19.14 0.83 -7.69
CA LEU A 378 20.54 0.66 -8.10
C LEU A 378 20.64 -0.06 -9.47
N ARG A 379 19.95 0.45 -10.48
CA ARG A 379 19.71 -0.18 -11.75
C ARG A 379 20.90 0.16 -12.63
N ALA A 380 21.71 -0.85 -12.90
CA ALA A 380 22.79 -0.76 -13.87
C ALA A 380 22.27 -0.29 -15.25
N VAL A 381 21.03 -0.64 -15.60
CA VAL A 381 20.38 -0.22 -16.84
C VAL A 381 19.65 1.12 -16.63
N PRO A 382 19.95 2.17 -17.41
CA PRO A 382 19.28 3.46 -17.33
C PRO A 382 17.79 3.34 -17.62
N GLU A 383 16.98 4.16 -16.95
CA GLU A 383 15.55 4.27 -17.25
C GLU A 383 15.35 5.01 -18.58
N LYS A 384 14.30 4.62 -19.32
CA LYS A 384 13.91 5.33 -20.55
C LYS A 384 13.15 6.60 -20.16
N THR A 385 13.87 7.69 -19.92
CA THR A 385 13.28 9.02 -19.64
C THR A 385 12.98 9.83 -20.91
N ASN A 386 13.06 9.20 -22.09
CA ASN A 386 12.84 9.84 -23.38
C ASN A 386 11.37 10.27 -23.55
N PRO A 387 11.06 11.58 -23.63
CA PRO A 387 9.71 12.03 -23.93
C PRO A 387 9.28 11.55 -25.33
N SER A 388 8.06 11.02 -25.43
CA SER A 388 7.46 10.55 -26.69
C SER A 388 6.98 11.68 -27.60
N SER A 389 6.77 12.88 -27.04
CA SER A 389 6.39 14.11 -27.76
C SER A 389 7.13 15.31 -27.17
N ILE A 390 7.67 16.18 -28.03
CA ILE A 390 8.45 17.35 -27.63
C ILE A 390 7.81 18.58 -28.27
N SER A 391 7.50 19.61 -27.47
CA SER A 391 7.01 20.91 -27.94
C SER A 391 8.16 21.92 -27.92
N THR A 392 8.29 22.68 -29.01
CA THR A 392 9.33 23.73 -29.19
C THR A 392 9.24 24.87 -28.16
N THR A 393 8.09 25.07 -27.53
CA THR A 393 7.84 26.21 -26.62
C THR A 393 8.10 25.90 -25.15
N THR A 394 8.50 24.66 -24.81
CA THR A 394 8.63 24.21 -23.41
C THR A 394 10.07 24.24 -22.90
N PHE A 395 11.07 24.28 -23.78
CA PHE A 395 12.48 24.07 -23.43
C PHE A 395 13.42 25.20 -23.90
N GLY A 396 12.90 26.40 -24.14
CA GLY A 396 13.72 27.58 -24.44
C GLY A 396 12.94 28.89 -24.41
N ASP A 397 13.65 30.01 -24.33
CA ASP A 397 13.03 31.34 -24.35
C ASP A 397 12.36 31.57 -25.72
N ALA A 398 11.05 31.82 -25.67
CA ALA A 398 10.26 32.09 -26.85
C ALA A 398 10.68 33.44 -27.46
N SER A 399 10.73 33.51 -28.78
CA SER A 399 10.99 34.77 -29.49
C SER A 399 9.92 35.81 -29.13
N GLU A 400 10.36 37.01 -28.74
CA GLU A 400 9.49 38.15 -28.39
C GLU A 400 8.45 38.44 -29.49
N ASN A 401 8.80 38.19 -30.75
CA ASN A 401 7.96 38.50 -31.92
C ASN A 401 7.20 37.27 -32.47
N THR A 402 7.57 36.06 -32.05
CA THR A 402 6.94 34.81 -32.51
C THR A 402 6.95 33.77 -31.39
N PRO A 403 5.93 33.75 -30.51
CA PRO A 403 5.93 32.91 -29.31
C PRO A 403 5.90 31.40 -29.59
N ALA A 404 5.64 30.99 -30.83
CA ALA A 404 5.68 29.59 -31.27
C ALA A 404 7.09 29.10 -31.65
N LEU A 405 8.06 30.01 -31.77
CA LEU A 405 9.45 29.74 -32.18
C LEU A 405 10.40 30.19 -31.08
N GLN A 406 11.43 29.39 -30.82
CA GLN A 406 12.52 29.71 -29.91
C GLN A 406 13.48 30.71 -30.58
N ASP A 407 14.02 31.67 -29.82
CA ASP A 407 15.00 32.62 -30.35
C ASP A 407 16.41 32.01 -30.40
N THR A 408 16.68 31.21 -31.43
CA THR A 408 17.97 30.53 -31.63
C THR A 408 19.12 31.49 -31.88
N LEU A 409 18.85 32.70 -32.41
CA LEU A 409 19.88 33.69 -32.73
C LEU A 409 20.36 34.42 -31.48
N ARG A 410 19.45 34.74 -30.55
CA ARG A 410 19.79 35.36 -29.26
C ARG A 410 20.36 34.34 -28.27
N ALA A 411 19.91 33.09 -28.32
CA ALA A 411 20.46 32.00 -27.52
C ALA A 411 21.85 31.53 -28.00
N GLN A 412 22.32 31.98 -29.17
CA GLN A 412 23.58 31.54 -29.80
C GLN A 412 23.71 30.00 -29.96
N GLU A 413 22.59 29.29 -29.90
CA GLU A 413 22.54 27.84 -30.11
C GLU A 413 22.38 27.54 -31.60
N GLY A 414 23.16 26.59 -32.12
CA GLY A 414 23.05 26.16 -33.51
C GLY A 414 21.67 25.57 -33.84
N PRO A 415 21.29 25.44 -35.12
CA PRO A 415 19.99 24.92 -35.56
C PRO A 415 19.90 23.40 -35.35
N LEU A 416 20.01 22.94 -34.10
CA LEU A 416 19.84 21.55 -33.72
C LEU A 416 18.36 21.29 -33.42
N ASN A 417 17.88 20.12 -33.83
CA ASN A 417 16.52 19.71 -33.50
C ASN A 417 16.43 19.47 -31.99
N ILE A 418 15.49 20.13 -31.32
CA ILE A 418 15.23 19.99 -29.86
C ILE A 418 15.00 18.52 -29.49
N ALA A 419 14.42 17.73 -30.41
CA ALA A 419 14.28 16.28 -30.23
C ALA A 419 15.61 15.55 -30.11
N SER A 420 16.65 15.99 -30.83
CA SER A 420 18.00 15.43 -30.75
C SER A 420 18.80 15.94 -29.55
N GLN A 421 18.42 17.08 -28.95
CA GLN A 421 19.00 17.58 -27.71
C GLN A 421 18.40 16.89 -26.48
N LEU A 422 17.08 16.64 -26.48
CA LEU A 422 16.36 16.02 -25.36
C LEU A 422 16.42 14.49 -25.39
N ASN A 423 16.17 13.87 -26.55
CA ASN A 423 16.42 12.45 -26.73
C ASN A 423 17.86 12.27 -27.19
N ASN A 424 18.74 12.21 -26.19
CA ASN A 424 20.11 11.72 -26.35
C ASN A 424 20.17 10.54 -27.33
N ARG A 425 21.21 10.50 -28.18
CA ARG A 425 21.38 9.45 -29.21
C ARG A 425 21.60 8.09 -28.57
N HIS A 426 22.14 8.04 -27.36
CA HIS A 426 22.38 6.82 -26.59
C HIS A 426 21.76 6.88 -25.18
N PRO A 427 21.16 5.78 -24.66
CA PRO A 427 20.59 5.74 -23.30
C PRO A 427 21.57 6.04 -22.17
N LEU A 428 22.87 5.92 -22.42
CA LEU A 428 23.93 6.23 -21.44
C LEU A 428 24.48 7.66 -21.57
N GLU A 429 24.15 8.39 -22.64
CA GLU A 429 24.72 9.71 -22.88
C GLU A 429 24.29 10.71 -21.81
N SER A 430 23.04 10.65 -21.34
CA SER A 430 22.58 11.45 -20.18
C SER A 430 23.34 11.13 -18.90
N ARG A 431 23.65 9.86 -18.65
CA ARG A 431 24.45 9.40 -17.50
C ARG A 431 25.91 9.79 -17.63
N ILE A 432 26.46 9.83 -18.85
CA ILE A 432 27.84 10.24 -19.10
C ILE A 432 27.96 11.76 -18.95
N GLN A 433 27.01 12.52 -19.49
CA GLN A 433 26.94 13.98 -19.29
C GLN A 433 26.78 14.35 -17.81
N ASN A 434 25.98 13.59 -17.06
CA ASN A 434 25.76 13.79 -15.62
C ASN A 434 26.51 12.76 -14.76
N TRP A 435 27.71 12.34 -15.18
CA TRP A 435 28.43 11.23 -14.55
C TRP A 435 28.67 11.45 -13.07
N GLU A 436 29.15 12.63 -12.68
CA GLU A 436 29.43 12.96 -11.29
C GLU A 436 28.17 12.99 -10.43
N LYS A 437 27.10 13.62 -10.93
CA LYS A 437 25.81 13.65 -10.26
C LYS A 437 25.24 12.24 -10.07
N THR A 438 25.31 11.41 -11.09
CA THR A 438 24.85 10.02 -11.06
C THR A 438 25.66 9.19 -10.05
N GLN A 439 26.99 9.35 -10.04
CA GLN A 439 27.89 8.72 -9.06
C GLN A 439 27.53 9.14 -7.62
N HIS A 440 27.30 10.43 -7.40
CA HIS A 440 26.95 10.99 -6.10
C HIS A 440 25.60 10.45 -5.60
N GLU A 441 24.56 10.46 -6.42
CA GLU A 441 23.23 9.92 -6.10
C GLU A 441 23.31 8.43 -5.76
N THR A 442 24.02 7.65 -6.58
CA THR A 442 24.24 6.21 -6.34
C THR A 442 24.96 5.97 -5.00
N ARG A 443 25.92 6.83 -4.66
CA ARG A 443 26.66 6.74 -3.39
C ARG A 443 25.76 7.11 -2.21
N MET A 444 24.93 8.15 -2.33
CA MET A 444 23.97 8.54 -1.29
C MET A 444 22.92 7.47 -1.03
N GLU A 445 22.44 6.77 -2.06
CA GLU A 445 21.58 5.59 -1.90
C GLU A 445 22.30 4.43 -1.20
N THR A 446 23.55 4.19 -1.57
CA THR A 446 24.36 3.16 -0.91
C THR A 446 24.51 3.48 0.58
N TYR A 447 24.79 4.74 0.92
CA TYR A 447 24.82 5.20 2.31
C TYR A 447 23.46 5.09 3.00
N ARG A 448 22.36 5.44 2.31
CA ARG A 448 21.00 5.29 2.82
C ARG A 448 20.68 3.83 3.19
N ARG A 449 21.16 2.87 2.41
CA ARG A 449 20.94 1.44 2.66
C ARG A 449 21.81 0.87 3.78
N VAL A 450 23.05 1.32 3.87
CA VAL A 450 24.00 0.81 4.87
C VAL A 450 23.80 1.47 6.24
N PHE A 451 23.61 2.78 6.27
CA PHE A 451 23.59 3.60 7.50
C PHE A 451 22.21 4.22 7.79
N GLY A 452 21.22 4.03 6.93
CA GLY A 452 19.90 4.64 7.06
C GLY A 452 19.83 6.06 6.49
N ALA A 453 18.65 6.68 6.58
CA ALA A 453 18.39 8.00 5.98
C ALA A 453 19.14 9.18 6.65
N GLY A 454 19.66 9.00 7.86
CA GLY A 454 20.35 10.08 8.59
C GLY A 454 21.66 10.52 7.95
N GLU A 455 22.45 9.56 7.45
CA GLU A 455 23.76 9.83 6.84
C GLU A 455 23.68 10.67 5.55
N PRO A 456 22.85 10.34 4.54
CA PRO A 456 22.74 11.18 3.35
C PRO A 456 22.20 12.58 3.66
N ILE A 457 21.21 12.71 4.56
CA ILE A 457 20.66 14.01 4.97
C ILE A 457 21.73 14.89 5.60
N ARG A 458 22.53 14.31 6.51
CA ARG A 458 23.63 15.03 7.14
C ARG A 458 24.64 15.51 6.11
N ARG A 459 25.05 14.66 5.17
CA ARG A 459 26.02 15.02 4.13
C ARG A 459 25.48 16.09 3.17
N THR A 460 24.21 16.02 2.80
CA THR A 460 23.58 17.08 1.99
C THR A 460 23.52 18.39 2.77
N MET A 461 23.21 18.36 4.06
CA MET A 461 23.24 19.57 4.91
C MET A 461 24.65 20.14 5.08
N GLU A 462 25.66 19.30 5.23
CA GLU A 462 27.08 19.72 5.29
C GLU A 462 27.51 20.34 3.95
N MET A 463 27.08 19.77 2.81
CA MET A 463 27.33 20.33 1.49
C MET A 463 26.66 21.70 1.31
N ASP A 464 25.37 21.82 1.65
CA ASP A 464 24.62 23.08 1.56
C ASP A 464 25.25 24.17 2.43
N LEU A 465 25.74 23.81 3.63
CA LEU A 465 26.43 24.72 4.52
C LEU A 465 27.71 25.26 3.87
N VAL A 466 28.53 24.38 3.28
CA VAL A 466 29.77 24.74 2.59
C VAL A 466 29.49 25.64 1.38
N GLU A 467 28.48 25.32 0.57
CA GLU A 467 28.10 26.14 -0.58
C GLU A 467 27.54 27.52 -0.18
N ALA A 468 26.94 27.62 1.01
CA ALA A 468 26.48 28.88 1.57
C ALA A 468 27.63 29.73 2.14
N THR A 469 28.65 29.10 2.75
CA THR A 469 29.75 29.83 3.41
C THR A 469 30.87 30.25 2.46
N ASP A 470 31.21 29.41 1.47
CA ASP A 470 32.42 29.61 0.64
C ASP A 470 32.16 30.49 -0.61
N PHE A 471 31.03 31.18 -0.69
CA PHE A 471 30.72 32.04 -1.84
C PHE A 471 31.75 33.17 -2.00
N LYS A 472 32.44 33.16 -3.14
CA LYS A 472 33.31 34.23 -3.60
C LYS A 472 33.03 34.51 -5.09
N PRO A 473 32.76 35.77 -5.47
CA PRO A 473 32.55 36.16 -6.86
C PRO A 473 33.67 35.68 -7.78
N GLN A 474 33.33 35.28 -9.00
CA GLN A 474 34.30 34.74 -9.96
C GLN A 474 35.39 35.77 -10.31
N VAL A 475 35.04 37.06 -10.34
CA VAL A 475 35.98 38.18 -10.53
C VAL A 475 37.08 38.21 -9.46
N LEU A 476 36.82 37.71 -8.26
CA LEU A 476 37.77 37.64 -7.15
C LEU A 476 38.52 36.29 -7.09
N GLY A 477 38.40 35.46 -8.13
CA GLY A 477 39.09 34.17 -8.24
C GLY A 477 38.25 32.95 -7.85
N GLY A 478 36.94 33.12 -7.64
CA GLY A 478 35.98 32.06 -7.33
C GLY A 478 36.11 31.47 -5.92
N ALA A 479 35.09 30.72 -5.50
CA ALA A 479 35.07 30.00 -4.22
C ALA A 479 36.22 28.97 -4.16
N ASP A 480 36.82 28.79 -2.99
CA ASP A 480 37.75 27.67 -2.76
C ASP A 480 36.92 26.39 -2.63
N THR A 481 37.15 25.42 -3.52
CA THR A 481 36.35 24.19 -3.62
C THR A 481 36.77 23.11 -2.63
N LEU A 482 37.84 23.31 -1.86
CA LEU A 482 38.47 22.25 -1.06
C LEU A 482 37.49 21.57 -0.09
N HIS A 483 36.66 22.33 0.62
CA HIS A 483 35.67 21.74 1.54
C HIS A 483 34.62 20.90 0.79
N LYS A 484 34.19 21.37 -0.38
CA LYS A 484 33.25 20.67 -1.26
C LYS A 484 33.89 19.40 -1.85
N ASP A 485 35.16 19.48 -2.24
CA ASP A 485 35.91 18.35 -2.79
C ASP A 485 36.12 17.26 -1.74
N ILE A 486 36.40 17.62 -0.49
CA ILE A 486 36.47 16.68 0.63
C ILE A 486 35.11 15.98 0.83
N LEU A 487 33.99 16.70 0.78
CA LEU A 487 32.66 16.10 0.94
C LEU A 487 32.25 15.21 -0.25
N MET A 488 32.78 15.49 -1.45
CA MET A 488 32.59 14.67 -2.65
C MET A 488 33.56 13.48 -2.76
N ASN A 489 34.55 13.38 -1.87
CA ASN A 489 35.71 12.48 -1.98
C ASN A 489 36.53 12.72 -3.28
N ARG A 490 36.71 13.98 -3.68
CA ARG A 490 37.47 14.41 -4.88
C ARG A 490 38.83 15.03 -4.51
N GLU A 491 39.22 15.00 -3.23
CA GLU A 491 40.43 15.65 -2.70
C GLU A 491 41.76 15.10 -3.25
N SER A 492 41.73 13.92 -3.87
CA SER A 492 42.91 13.24 -4.40
C SER A 492 43.00 13.26 -5.93
N THR A 493 42.02 13.85 -6.60
CA THR A 493 41.93 13.94 -8.06
C THR A 493 42.09 15.40 -8.49
N VAL A 494 42.82 15.63 -9.58
CA VAL A 494 42.97 16.95 -10.20
C VAL A 494 42.49 16.83 -11.63
N ASP A 495 41.43 17.55 -11.95
CA ASP A 495 40.87 17.61 -13.30
C ASP A 495 41.21 18.95 -13.97
N TRP A 496 40.89 19.04 -15.26
CA TRP A 496 41.17 20.23 -16.05
C TRP A 496 40.42 21.47 -15.54
N GLU A 497 39.26 21.31 -14.91
CA GLU A 497 38.45 22.38 -14.33
C GLU A 497 39.14 23.05 -13.13
N ASP A 498 39.94 22.30 -12.38
CA ASP A 498 40.71 22.79 -11.23
C ASP A 498 41.87 23.69 -11.67
N ILE A 499 42.42 23.39 -12.85
CA ILE A 499 43.54 24.12 -13.47
C ILE A 499 43.03 25.33 -14.26
N TYR A 500 41.91 25.17 -14.97
CA TYR A 500 41.30 26.19 -15.81
C TYR A 500 40.00 26.71 -15.17
N LYS A 501 40.16 27.50 -14.10
CA LYS A 501 39.05 28.20 -13.44
C LYS A 501 38.33 29.10 -14.47
N GLY A 502 37.12 28.73 -14.88
CA GLY A 502 36.32 29.41 -15.90
C GLY A 502 35.98 28.59 -17.15
N GLY A 503 36.41 27.32 -17.23
CA GLY A 503 36.03 26.39 -18.30
C GLY A 503 36.52 26.80 -19.70
N PHE A 504 35.93 26.20 -20.75
CA PHE A 504 36.18 26.58 -22.15
C PHE A 504 35.63 27.99 -22.51
N GLU A 505 34.83 28.59 -21.62
CA GLU A 505 34.23 29.91 -21.79
C GLU A 505 35.09 31.07 -21.25
N ALA A 506 36.26 30.75 -20.67
CA ALA A 506 37.22 31.70 -20.11
C ALA A 506 37.68 32.80 -21.07
N GLY A 507 37.36 32.70 -22.37
CA GLY A 507 37.66 33.71 -23.37
C GLY A 507 36.67 34.89 -23.45
N ARG A 508 35.39 34.78 -23.02
CA ARG A 508 34.40 35.84 -23.34
C ARG A 508 33.32 36.18 -22.31
N ASN A 509 32.99 35.36 -21.31
CA ASN A 509 31.85 35.64 -20.42
C ASN A 509 32.17 35.40 -18.94
N VAL A 510 33.09 36.15 -18.35
CA VAL A 510 33.12 36.25 -16.88
C VAL A 510 31.94 37.14 -16.48
N PRO A 511 30.92 36.65 -15.77
CA PRO A 511 29.79 37.46 -15.33
C PRO A 511 30.30 38.63 -14.47
N ASP A 512 29.74 39.81 -14.71
CA ASP A 512 30.08 41.01 -13.94
C ASP A 512 29.77 40.80 -12.45
N PHE A 513 30.62 41.34 -11.58
CA PHE A 513 30.48 41.23 -10.13
C PHE A 513 29.07 41.64 -9.66
N HIS A 514 28.52 42.69 -10.28
CA HIS A 514 27.19 43.17 -9.97
C HIS A 514 26.10 42.17 -10.37
N SER A 515 26.19 41.55 -11.54
CA SER A 515 25.24 40.54 -11.99
C SER A 515 25.29 39.24 -11.17
N GLU A 516 26.47 38.83 -10.69
CA GLU A 516 26.58 37.68 -9.78
C GLU A 516 25.95 37.97 -8.42
N MET A 517 26.18 39.17 -7.88
CA MET A 517 25.62 39.60 -6.59
C MET A 517 24.10 39.78 -6.66
N GLU A 518 23.58 40.34 -7.75
CA GLU A 518 22.14 40.50 -8.02
C GLU A 518 21.45 39.13 -8.07
N LYS A 519 22.03 38.16 -8.79
CA LYS A 519 21.50 36.78 -8.87
C LYS A 519 21.52 36.04 -7.53
N LYS A 520 22.54 36.26 -6.69
CA LYS A 520 22.68 35.56 -5.40
C LYS A 520 21.81 36.19 -4.30
N LEU A 521 21.69 37.51 -4.29
CA LEU A 521 20.93 38.25 -3.27
C LEU A 521 19.47 38.50 -3.69
N GLY A 522 19.11 38.21 -4.94
CA GLY A 522 17.75 38.39 -5.48
C GLY A 522 17.30 39.84 -5.48
N ILE A 523 18.24 40.77 -5.72
CA ILE A 523 18.01 42.22 -5.73
C ILE A 523 17.44 42.64 -7.08
#